data_AF-A0AAW1XB90-F1
#
_entry.id   AF-A0AAW1XB90-F1
#
_cell.length_a   1.000
_cell.length_b   1.000
_cell.length_c   1.000
_cell.angle_alpha   90.00
_cell.angle_beta   90.00
_cell.angle_gamma   90.00
#
_symmetry.space_group_name_H-M   'P 1'
#
loop_
_entity.id
_entity.type
_entity.pdbx_description
1 polymer ?
#
loop_
_entity_poly.entity_id
_entity_poly.type
_entity_poly.pdbx_seq_one_letter_code
_entity_poly.pdbx_strand_id
1 'polypeptide(L)'
;MFDDRTSLPSSHQGSMSGSEYGRTRVDGKEFFRQVRSRLSYEQFGAFLANVKELNAHKQTKEVTLQKADEIFGPDNKDLYAIFEGLISRNVH
;
A
#
# COMPACT_ATOMS: atom_id res chain seq x y z
N MET A 1 -22.47 60.15 8.98
CA MET A 1 -21.21 59.49 8.57
C MET A 1 -21.43 57.99 8.65
N PHE A 2 -21.25 57.25 7.56
CA PHE A 2 -21.07 55.80 7.58
C PHE A 2 -19.74 55.52 6.88
N ASP A 3 -18.75 55.07 7.65
CA ASP A 3 -17.43 54.72 7.14
C ASP A 3 -17.46 53.27 6.65
N ASP A 4 -17.34 53.11 5.33
CA ASP A 4 -16.98 51.88 4.65
C ASP A 4 -15.52 51.54 5.00
N ARG A 5 -15.32 50.44 5.73
CA ARG A 5 -13.98 49.94 6.08
C ARG A 5 -13.82 48.50 5.63
N THR A 6 -13.28 48.37 4.43
CA THR A 6 -12.68 47.16 3.90
C THR A 6 -11.52 46.66 4.78
N SER A 7 -11.44 45.32 4.95
CA SER A 7 -10.24 44.47 4.81
C SER A 7 -9.87 43.53 5.99
N LEU A 8 -9.81 42.22 5.65
CA LEU A 8 -8.97 41.10 6.16
C LEU A 8 -9.44 40.26 7.38
N PRO A 9 -8.96 38.98 7.54
CA PRO A 9 -8.16 38.13 6.65
C PRO A 9 -8.72 36.73 6.36
N SER A 10 -8.19 36.15 5.27
CA SER A 10 -8.12 34.72 4.97
C SER A 10 -7.51 33.91 6.11
N SER A 11 -8.18 32.85 6.58
CA SER A 11 -7.62 31.58 7.11
C SER A 11 -8.71 30.78 7.87
N HIS A 12 -8.51 29.47 7.96
CA HIS A 12 -9.43 28.39 8.42
C HIS A 12 -10.24 27.78 7.25
N GLN A 13 -9.99 26.56 6.77
CA GLN A 13 -9.30 25.42 7.35
C GLN A 13 -8.58 24.64 6.24
N GLY A 14 -7.26 24.54 6.36
CA GLY A 14 -6.53 23.46 5.73
C GLY A 14 -6.93 22.12 6.34
N SER A 15 -6.75 21.07 5.53
CA SER A 15 -6.55 19.70 5.98
C SER A 15 -7.78 18.97 6.51
N MET A 16 -8.76 18.71 5.64
CA MET A 16 -9.42 17.40 5.65
C MET A 16 -8.61 16.45 4.76
N SER A 17 -7.34 16.24 5.11
CA SER A 17 -6.54 15.16 4.54
C SER A 17 -6.99 13.88 5.22
N GLY A 18 -7.82 13.11 4.53
CA GLY A 18 -7.94 11.67 4.75
C GLY A 18 -8.72 11.22 5.98
N SER A 19 -9.89 11.82 6.26
CA SER A 19 -10.92 11.13 7.05
C SER A 19 -11.68 10.12 6.18
N GLU A 20 -10.98 9.10 5.70
CA GLU A 20 -11.55 7.87 5.14
C GLU A 20 -10.69 6.71 5.66
N TYR A 21 -10.72 6.50 6.98
CA TYR A 21 -10.55 5.16 7.57
C TYR A 21 -11.81 4.30 7.31
N GLY A 22 -12.57 4.62 6.26
CA GLY A 22 -13.70 3.88 5.76
C GLY A 22 -13.20 2.74 4.89
N ARG A 23 -13.09 1.56 5.52
CA ARG A 23 -12.99 0.23 4.89
C ARG A 23 -11.58 -0.19 4.49
N THR A 24 -10.83 -0.68 5.49
CA THR A 24 -10.10 -1.97 5.56
C THR A 24 -9.92 -2.77 4.25
N ARG A 25 -9.50 -2.13 3.17
CA ARG A 25 -9.03 -2.76 1.95
C ARG A 25 -7.67 -2.14 1.78
N VAL A 26 -6.65 -2.85 2.24
CA VAL A 26 -5.27 -2.43 1.97
C VAL A 26 -5.19 -2.30 0.46
N ASP A 27 -5.08 -1.07 -0.03
CA ASP A 27 -4.94 -0.83 -1.45
C ASP A 27 -3.61 -1.44 -1.89
N GLY A 28 -3.58 -2.09 -3.06
CA GLY A 28 -2.33 -2.66 -3.57
C GLY A 28 -1.21 -1.61 -3.57
N LYS A 29 -1.54 -0.35 -3.89
CA LYS A 29 -0.61 0.78 -3.90
C LYS A 29 -0.07 1.14 -2.52
N GLU A 30 -0.92 1.11 -1.49
CA GLU A 30 -0.50 1.32 -0.09
C GLU A 30 0.36 0.18 0.43
N PHE A 31 0.03 -1.05 0.04
CA PHE A 31 0.84 -2.22 0.36
C PHE A 31 2.25 -2.12 -0.24
N PHE A 32 2.38 -1.83 -1.55
CA PHE A 32 3.71 -1.65 -2.16
C PHE A 32 4.53 -0.53 -1.50
N ARG A 33 3.88 0.54 -1.06
CA ARG A 33 4.53 1.62 -0.30
C ARG A 33 5.07 1.11 1.04
N GLN A 34 4.29 0.32 1.78
CA GLN A 34 4.74 -0.29 3.04
C GLN A 34 5.87 -1.28 2.82
N VAL A 35 5.73 -2.20 1.87
CA VAL A 35 6.75 -3.19 1.55
C VAL A 35 8.08 -2.51 1.19
N ARG A 36 8.04 -1.46 0.37
CA ARG A 36 9.24 -0.68 0.02
C ARG A 36 9.89 -0.01 1.23
N SER A 37 9.11 0.40 2.22
CA SER A 37 9.63 1.03 3.44
C SER A 37 10.19 0.02 4.45
N ARG A 38 9.75 -1.23 4.39
CA ARG A 38 10.08 -2.28 5.35
C ARG A 38 11.21 -3.19 4.86
N LEU A 39 11.22 -3.50 3.57
CA LEU A 39 12.20 -4.40 2.97
C LEU A 39 13.43 -3.66 2.48
N SER A 40 14.55 -4.38 2.45
CA SER A 40 15.77 -3.95 1.78
C SER A 40 15.55 -3.84 0.26
N TYR A 41 16.37 -3.05 -0.42
CA TYR A 41 16.24 -2.87 -1.87
C TYR A 41 16.31 -4.20 -2.66
N GLU A 42 17.20 -5.11 -2.25
CA GLU A 42 17.33 -6.44 -2.86
C GLU A 42 16.10 -7.31 -2.64
N GLN A 43 15.56 -7.34 -1.42
CA GLN A 43 14.33 -8.04 -1.08
C GLN A 43 13.12 -7.45 -1.83
N PHE A 44 13.02 -6.13 -1.90
CA PHE A 44 11.97 -5.46 -2.65
C PHE A 44 12.04 -5.76 -4.16
N GLY A 45 13.25 -5.81 -4.73
CA GLY A 45 13.46 -6.22 -6.12
C GLY A 45 13.02 -7.66 -6.37
N ALA A 46 13.40 -8.59 -5.49
CA ALA A 46 12.94 -9.98 -5.55
C ALA A 46 11.41 -10.09 -5.43
N PHE A 47 10.79 -9.28 -4.57
CA PHE A 47 9.34 -9.22 -4.42
C PHE A 47 8.64 -8.77 -5.71
N LEU A 48 9.14 -7.70 -6.35
CA LEU A 48 8.59 -7.23 -7.62
C LEU A 48 8.70 -8.28 -8.73
N ALA A 49 9.84 -8.97 -8.83
CA ALA A 49 10.02 -10.06 -9.79
C ALA A 49 8.99 -11.18 -9.55
N ASN A 50 8.80 -11.57 -8.29
CA ASN A 50 7.83 -12.58 -7.88
C ASN A 50 6.39 -12.17 -8.24
N VAL A 51 5.98 -10.93 -7.94
CA VAL A 51 4.66 -10.42 -8.34
C VAL A 51 4.50 -10.38 -9.86
N LYS A 52 5.56 -10.02 -10.60
CA LYS A 52 5.52 -9.94 -12.06
C LYS A 52 5.33 -11.32 -12.69
N GLU A 53 5.95 -12.36 -12.14
CA GLU A 53 5.74 -13.75 -12.58
C GLU A 53 4.31 -14.25 -12.28
N LEU A 54 3.72 -13.87 -11.15
CA LEU A 54 2.31 -14.17 -10.84
C LEU A 54 1.36 -13.48 -11.82
N ASN A 55 1.58 -12.20 -12.12
CA ASN A 55 0.80 -11.44 -13.10
C ASN A 55 0.95 -12.00 -14.53
N ALA A 56 2.10 -12.55 -14.86
CA ALA A 56 2.34 -13.22 -16.14
C ALA A 56 1.70 -14.62 -16.21
N HIS A 57 0.99 -15.06 -15.16
CA HIS A 57 0.48 -16.42 -15.00
C HIS A 57 1.56 -17.51 -15.19
N LYS A 58 2.84 -17.17 -14.94
CA LYS A 58 3.97 -18.08 -15.07
C LYS A 58 4.18 -18.95 -13.83
N GLN A 59 3.61 -18.56 -12.70
CA GLN A 59 3.65 -19.31 -11.45
C GLN A 59 2.29 -19.28 -10.76
N THR A 60 2.04 -20.27 -9.89
CA THR A 60 0.83 -20.34 -9.08
C THR A 60 0.92 -19.39 -7.88
N LYS A 61 -0.24 -19.10 -7.30
CA LYS A 61 -0.34 -18.34 -6.05
C LYS A 61 0.48 -18.97 -4.91
N GLU A 62 0.50 -20.30 -4.81
CA GLU A 62 1.24 -21.03 -3.77
C GLU A 62 2.74 -20.79 -3.87
N VAL A 63 3.31 -20.93 -5.08
CA VAL A 63 4.74 -20.66 -5.32
C VAL A 63 5.07 -19.20 -5.05
N THR A 64 4.16 -18.28 -5.41
CA THR A 64 4.34 -16.85 -5.17
C THR A 64 4.33 -16.53 -3.69
N LEU A 65 3.45 -17.15 -2.91
CA LEU A 65 3.37 -17.01 -1.46
C LEU A 65 4.62 -17.55 -0.77
N GLN A 66 5.08 -18.73 -1.15
CA GLN A 66 6.30 -19.31 -0.58
C GLN A 66 7.51 -18.38 -0.78
N LYS A 67 7.72 -17.91 -2.01
CA LYS A 67 8.78 -16.92 -2.31
C LYS A 67 8.59 -15.62 -1.53
N ALA A 68 7.35 -15.15 -1.38
CA ALA A 68 7.06 -13.94 -0.63
C ALA A 68 7.37 -14.11 0.87
N ASP A 69 7.10 -15.27 1.47
CA ASP A 69 7.48 -15.59 2.85
C ASP A 69 9.00 -15.55 3.04
N GLU A 70 9.77 -16.11 2.11
CA GLU A 70 11.25 -16.03 2.14
C GLU A 70 11.76 -14.58 2.00
N ILE A 71 11.12 -13.78 1.14
CA ILE A 71 11.52 -12.39 0.89
C ILE A 71 11.18 -11.49 2.07
N PHE A 72 9.99 -11.62 2.64
CA PHE A 72 9.54 -10.86 3.80
C PHE A 72 10.27 -11.30 5.07
N GLY A 73 10.54 -12.59 5.18
CA GLY A 73 11.16 -13.21 6.33
C GLY A 73 10.26 -13.16 7.57
N PRO A 74 10.76 -13.68 8.70
CA PRO A 74 9.99 -13.79 9.93
C PRO A 74 9.63 -12.45 10.57
N ASP A 75 10.33 -11.37 10.21
CA ASP A 75 10.13 -10.02 10.76
C ASP A 75 8.93 -9.30 10.15
N ASN A 76 8.53 -9.66 8.92
CA ASN A 76 7.48 -8.97 8.16
C ASN A 76 6.31 -9.91 7.81
N LYS A 77 5.93 -10.81 8.72
CA LYS A 77 4.82 -11.77 8.52
C LYS A 77 3.47 -11.09 8.31
N ASP A 78 3.29 -9.87 8.81
CA ASP A 78 2.10 -9.06 8.54
C ASP A 78 1.97 -8.75 7.04
N LEU A 79 3.08 -8.46 6.36
CA LEU A 79 3.09 -8.21 4.91
C LEU A 79 2.68 -9.46 4.13
N TYR A 80 3.09 -10.65 4.58
CA TYR A 80 2.66 -11.92 4.00
C TYR A 80 1.13 -12.08 4.08
N ALA A 81 0.54 -11.91 5.27
CA ALA A 81 -0.89 -12.09 5.47
C ALA A 81 -1.72 -11.11 4.62
N ILE A 82 -1.25 -9.87 4.50
CA ILE A 82 -1.88 -8.85 3.64
C ILE A 82 -1.76 -9.24 2.16
N PHE A 83 -0.57 -9.67 1.73
CA PHE A 83 -0.31 -10.07 0.35
C PHE A 83 -1.16 -11.28 -0.07
N GLU A 84 -1.27 -12.28 0.80
CA GLU A 84 -2.14 -13.45 0.60
C GLU A 84 -3.61 -13.04 0.39
N GLY A 85 -4.12 -12.12 1.21
CA GLY A 85 -5.46 -11.57 1.04
C GLY A 85 -5.64 -10.78 -0.26
N LEU A 86 -4.59 -10.07 -0.72
CA LEU A 86 -4.60 -9.29 -1.96
C LEU A 86 -4.67 -10.18 -3.21
N ILE A 87 -3.85 -11.24 -3.27
CA ILE A 87 -3.80 -12.13 -4.43
C ILE A 87 -4.98 -13.10 -4.46
N SER A 88 -5.45 -13.58 -3.30
CA SER A 88 -6.60 -14.50 -3.22
C SER A 88 -7.89 -13.85 -3.68
N ARG A 89 -7.97 -12.52 -3.62
CA ARG A 89 -9.14 -11.74 -4.03
C ARG A 89 -9.10 -11.28 -5.48
N ASN A 90 -7.92 -11.14 -6.09
CA ASN A 90 -7.76 -10.71 -7.49
C ASN A 90 -7.75 -11.87 -8.50
N VAL A 91 -7.66 -13.12 -8.06
CA VAL A 91 -7.79 -14.32 -8.92
C VAL A 91 -9.28 -14.70 -9.04
N HIS A 92 -10.08 -13.83 -9.64
CA HIS A 92 -11.47 -14.11 -10.05
C HIS A 92 -11.71 -13.54 -11.45
#